data_AF-A0AAE0FI38-F1
#
_entry.id   AF-A0AAE0FI38-F1
#
_cell.length_a   1.000
_cell.length_b   1.000
_cell.length_c   1.000
_cell.angle_alpha   90.00
_cell.angle_beta   90.00
_cell.angle_gamma   90.00
#
_symmetry.space_group_name_H-M   'P 1'
#
loop_
_entity.id
_entity.type
_entity.pdbx_description
1 polymer ?
#
loop_
_entity_poly.entity_id
_entity_poly.type
_entity_poly.pdbx_seq_one_letter_code
_entity_poly.pdbx_strand_id
1 'polypeptide(L)'
;VLLTRPTKFEDFVPNQKGIYQIDGGNQHSGWWKAAMQVLKLPGSYANFRGGVTPAVLSTEISRQLLEEIVAKNRDAHYGKGTWEEILFGLLDKGADWTEYTLYFAYAATSGGLERLHTPITKDMPSLYSPGDFKFGNWHGFKADRAFVNPRSIFTVVQGSASFPAYVANCPILKTKAALYDDVLHANRWVWQ
;
A
#
# COMPACT_ATOMS: atom_id res chain seq x y z
N VAL A 1 -7.64 5.40 4.11
CA VAL A 1 -7.81 5.85 2.71
C VAL A 1 -9.27 6.19 2.46
N LEU A 2 -9.56 7.13 1.56
CA LEU A 2 -10.92 7.49 1.13
C LEU A 2 -11.05 7.26 -0.38
N LEU A 3 -12.15 6.66 -0.82
CA LEU A 3 -12.49 6.56 -2.24
C LEU A 3 -13.05 7.91 -2.71
N THR A 4 -12.45 8.51 -3.73
CA THR A 4 -12.74 9.90 -4.14
C THR A 4 -13.62 9.99 -5.39
N ARG A 5 -13.74 8.89 -6.13
CA ARG A 5 -14.57 8.75 -7.33
C ARG A 5 -15.15 7.34 -7.41
N PRO A 6 -16.30 7.15 -8.08
CA PRO A 6 -16.74 5.82 -8.50
C PRO A 6 -15.63 5.09 -9.26
N THR A 7 -15.51 3.80 -9.01
CA THR A 7 -14.45 2.96 -9.58
C THR A 7 -15.02 1.60 -9.95
N LYS A 8 -14.36 0.92 -10.88
CA LYS A 8 -14.65 -0.46 -11.28
C LYS A 8 -13.37 -1.30 -11.23
N PHE A 9 -13.49 -2.61 -11.33
CA PHE A 9 -12.35 -3.53 -11.26
C PHE A 9 -11.29 -3.22 -12.35
N GLU A 10 -11.74 -2.86 -13.55
CA GLU A 10 -10.88 -2.55 -14.69
C GLU A 10 -10.06 -1.27 -14.49
N ASP A 11 -10.47 -0.39 -13.56
CA ASP A 11 -9.66 0.77 -13.18
C ASP A 11 -8.39 0.36 -12.42
N PHE A 12 -8.39 -0.81 -11.77
CA PHE A 12 -7.27 -1.36 -11.01
C PHE A 12 -6.49 -2.42 -11.75
N VAL A 13 -7.13 -3.14 -12.66
CA VAL A 13 -6.54 -4.30 -13.36
C VAL A 13 -6.69 -4.18 -14.89
N PRO A 14 -6.19 -3.10 -15.51
CA PRO A 14 -6.24 -2.94 -16.96
C PRO A 14 -5.45 -4.06 -17.63
N ASN A 15 -6.04 -4.68 -18.66
CA ASN A 15 -5.43 -5.76 -19.43
C ASN A 15 -4.93 -6.93 -18.55
N GLN A 16 -5.67 -7.27 -17.50
CA GLN A 16 -5.34 -8.34 -16.54
C GLN A 16 -4.05 -8.12 -15.74
N LYS A 17 -3.56 -6.88 -15.66
CA LYS A 17 -2.40 -6.51 -14.84
C LYS A 17 -2.78 -5.45 -13.81
N GLY A 18 -2.41 -5.67 -12.55
CA GLY A 18 -2.67 -4.71 -11.49
C GLY A 18 -1.88 -3.41 -11.71
N ILE A 19 -2.50 -2.25 -11.56
CA ILE A 19 -1.75 -0.98 -11.63
C ILE A 19 -0.89 -0.79 -10.37
N TYR A 20 0.25 -0.13 -10.53
CA TYR A 20 1.00 0.41 -9.40
C TYR A 20 1.42 1.86 -9.67
N GLN A 21 1.39 2.66 -8.61
CA GLN A 21 1.85 4.03 -8.65
C GLN A 21 3.36 4.06 -8.45
N ILE A 22 4.05 4.94 -9.19
CA ILE A 22 5.47 5.19 -8.99
C ILE A 22 5.60 6.41 -8.05
N ASP A 23 6.27 6.23 -6.93
CA ASP A 23 6.66 7.31 -6.03
C ASP A 23 8.10 7.78 -6.29
N GLY A 24 8.44 8.97 -5.78
CA GLY A 24 9.80 9.49 -5.89
C GLY A 24 10.78 8.54 -5.18
N GLY A 25 11.74 7.97 -5.90
CA GLY A 25 12.58 6.82 -5.47
C GLY A 25 13.45 6.98 -4.21
N ASN A 26 13.32 8.07 -3.45
CA ASN A 26 13.92 8.26 -2.13
C ASN A 26 12.88 8.44 -1.00
N GLN A 27 11.58 8.45 -1.33
CA GLN A 27 10.53 8.42 -0.31
C GLN A 27 10.62 7.09 0.44
N HIS A 28 10.46 7.16 1.77
CA HIS A 28 10.46 5.99 2.65
C HIS A 28 11.74 5.15 2.60
N SER A 29 12.91 5.79 2.47
CA SER A 29 14.20 5.08 2.41
C SER A 29 14.45 4.13 3.59
N GLY A 30 13.97 4.45 4.80
CA GLY A 30 14.01 3.54 5.95
C GLY A 30 13.24 2.24 5.69
N TRP A 31 12.02 2.34 5.16
CA TRP A 31 11.16 1.20 4.86
C TRP A 31 11.74 0.31 3.77
N TRP A 32 12.30 0.92 2.72
CA TRP A 32 12.96 0.15 1.66
C TRP A 32 14.21 -0.57 2.15
N LYS A 33 15.04 0.07 2.99
CA LYS A 33 16.20 -0.58 3.62
C LYS A 33 15.77 -1.77 4.48
N ALA A 34 14.73 -1.59 5.30
CA ALA A 34 14.19 -2.66 6.13
C ALA A 34 13.66 -3.82 5.27
N ALA A 35 12.94 -3.54 4.19
CA ALA A 35 12.47 -4.57 3.26
C ALA A 35 13.63 -5.36 2.61
N MET A 36 14.71 -4.67 2.19
CA MET A 36 15.91 -5.34 1.69
C MET A 36 16.57 -6.22 2.74
N GLN A 37 16.63 -5.78 4.00
CA GLN A 37 17.18 -6.56 5.10
C GLN A 37 16.35 -7.83 5.35
N VAL A 38 15.02 -7.71 5.42
CA VAL A 38 14.09 -8.84 5.59
C VAL A 38 14.26 -9.86 4.48
N LEU A 39 14.34 -9.39 3.23
CA LEU A 39 14.47 -10.22 2.04
C LEU A 39 15.93 -10.60 1.71
N LYS A 40 16.90 -10.22 2.55
CA LYS A 40 18.34 -10.42 2.34
C LYS A 40 18.78 -10.09 0.90
N LEU A 41 18.23 -9.00 0.34
CA LEU A 41 18.53 -8.58 -1.03
C LEU A 41 19.88 -7.84 -1.07
N PRO A 42 20.76 -8.18 -2.01
CA PRO A 42 21.99 -7.43 -2.21
C PRO A 42 21.72 -6.07 -2.86
N GLY A 43 22.66 -5.13 -2.72
CA GLY A 43 22.67 -3.88 -3.48
C GLY A 43 21.98 -2.70 -2.77
N SER A 44 21.32 -1.85 -3.56
CA SER A 44 20.71 -0.59 -3.11
C SER A 44 19.22 -0.53 -3.45
N TYR A 45 18.43 0.06 -2.55
CA TYR A 45 17.01 0.28 -2.74
C TYR A 45 16.67 1.41 -3.71
N ALA A 46 17.66 2.13 -4.24
CA ALA A 46 17.46 3.28 -5.13
C ALA A 46 16.65 2.96 -6.40
N ASN A 47 16.55 1.69 -6.76
CA ASN A 47 15.79 1.20 -7.90
C ASN A 47 14.31 0.91 -7.56
N PHE A 48 13.94 0.85 -6.27
CA PHE A 48 12.56 0.63 -5.87
C PHE A 48 11.81 1.96 -5.85
N ARG A 49 10.69 1.99 -6.57
CA ARG A 49 9.88 3.20 -6.75
C ARG A 49 8.38 2.95 -6.60
N GLY A 50 7.99 1.81 -6.02
CA GLY A 50 6.59 1.48 -5.82
C GLY A 50 5.93 2.40 -4.80
N GLY A 51 4.72 2.85 -5.10
CA GLY A 51 3.88 3.55 -4.16
C GLY A 51 3.49 2.64 -2.99
N VAL A 52 3.58 3.15 -1.77
CA VAL A 52 3.36 2.33 -0.57
C VAL A 52 1.89 2.18 -0.25
N THR A 53 1.03 3.19 -0.35
CA THR A 53 -0.41 2.98 -0.08
C THR A 53 -1.25 4.08 -0.71
N PRO A 54 -2.40 3.74 -1.32
CA PRO A 54 -2.92 2.40 -1.63
C PRO A 54 -2.17 1.69 -2.77
N ALA A 55 -2.26 0.35 -2.80
CA ALA A 55 -1.64 -0.50 -3.80
C ALA A 55 -2.57 -1.67 -4.20
N VAL A 56 -2.43 -2.14 -5.45
CA VAL A 56 -3.04 -3.39 -5.93
C VAL A 56 -1.99 -4.48 -5.79
N LEU A 57 -2.29 -5.55 -5.05
CA LEU A 57 -1.37 -6.65 -4.79
C LEU A 57 -1.86 -7.94 -5.46
N SER A 58 -0.94 -8.70 -6.03
CA SER A 58 -1.18 -10.04 -6.55
C SER A 58 -1.10 -11.05 -5.41
N THR A 59 -2.09 -11.94 -5.35
CA THR A 59 -2.09 -13.09 -4.44
C THR A 59 -0.94 -14.04 -4.74
N GLU A 60 -0.57 -14.20 -6.01
CA GLU A 60 0.58 -15.04 -6.40
C GLU A 60 1.89 -14.49 -5.82
N ILE A 61 2.16 -13.21 -6.01
CA ILE A 61 3.38 -12.56 -5.48
C ILE A 61 3.36 -12.58 -3.95
N SER A 62 2.20 -12.31 -3.33
CA SER A 62 2.07 -12.30 -1.87
C SER A 62 2.38 -13.67 -1.27
N ARG A 63 1.85 -14.75 -1.84
CA ARG A 63 2.16 -16.12 -1.38
C ARG A 63 3.65 -16.43 -1.51
N GLN A 64 4.23 -16.15 -2.67
CA GLN A 64 5.65 -16.41 -2.94
C GLN A 64 6.56 -15.57 -2.03
N LEU A 65 6.19 -14.32 -1.75
CA LEU A 65 6.88 -13.45 -0.81
C LEU A 65 6.92 -14.06 0.60
N LEU A 66 5.80 -14.55 1.11
CA LEU A 66 5.73 -15.14 2.46
C LEU A 66 6.58 -16.42 2.55
N GLU A 67 6.56 -17.25 1.51
CA GLU A 67 7.42 -18.44 1.40
C GLU A 67 8.91 -18.04 1.40
N GLU A 68 9.28 -17.00 0.64
CA GLU A 68 10.66 -16.50 0.58
C GLU A 68 11.12 -15.94 1.93
N ILE A 69 10.27 -15.20 2.64
CA ILE A 69 10.59 -14.66 3.98
C ILE A 69 10.94 -15.80 4.93
N VAL A 70 10.12 -16.85 4.96
CA VAL A 70 10.35 -18.03 5.79
C VAL A 70 11.65 -18.72 5.38
N ALA A 71 11.81 -19.02 4.09
CA ALA A 71 12.98 -19.71 3.57
C ALA A 71 14.29 -18.99 3.90
N LYS A 72 14.31 -17.66 3.73
CA LYS A 72 15.51 -16.85 3.98
C LYS A 72 15.83 -16.67 5.45
N ASN A 73 14.84 -16.66 6.34
CA ASN A 73 15.03 -16.28 7.74
C ASN A 73 14.84 -17.42 8.74
N ARG A 74 14.67 -18.66 8.26
CA ARG A 74 14.42 -19.85 9.08
C ARG A 74 15.44 -20.05 10.22
N ASP A 75 16.72 -19.75 9.96
CA ASP A 75 17.81 -19.96 10.91
C ASP A 75 18.01 -18.80 11.89
N ALA A 76 17.29 -17.69 11.72
CA ALA A 76 17.53 -16.47 12.49
C ALA A 76 16.83 -16.47 13.89
N HIS A 77 16.34 -17.65 14.32
CA HIS A 77 15.78 -17.92 15.66
C HIS A 77 14.67 -16.94 16.10
N TYR A 78 13.80 -16.52 15.18
CA TYR A 78 12.67 -15.63 15.46
C TYR A 78 11.42 -16.33 16.03
N GLY A 79 11.41 -17.66 16.17
CA GLY A 79 10.23 -18.41 16.62
C GLY A 79 10.12 -19.80 15.97
N LYS A 80 8.88 -20.32 15.88
CA LYS A 80 8.53 -21.60 15.21
C LYS A 80 8.66 -21.55 13.68
N GLY A 81 9.02 -20.40 13.11
CA GLY A 81 9.40 -20.26 11.71
C GLY A 81 8.23 -19.92 10.79
N THR A 82 7.14 -19.34 11.30
CA THR A 82 6.12 -18.73 10.44
C THR A 82 6.57 -17.36 9.95
N TRP A 83 5.95 -16.88 8.87
CA TRP A 83 6.27 -15.55 8.34
C TRP A 83 5.89 -14.44 9.33
N GLU A 84 4.80 -14.59 10.10
CA GLU A 84 4.39 -13.58 11.10
C GLU A 84 5.45 -13.40 12.17
N GLU A 85 5.90 -14.50 12.78
CA GLU A 85 6.88 -14.48 13.87
C GLU A 85 8.19 -13.82 13.41
N ILE A 86 8.63 -14.14 12.19
CA ILE A 86 9.83 -13.54 11.58
C ILE A 86 9.64 -12.03 11.38
N LEU A 87 8.53 -11.63 10.78
CA LEU A 87 8.27 -10.24 10.43
C LEU A 87 8.10 -9.35 11.67
N PHE A 88 7.33 -9.79 12.67
CA PHE A 88 7.18 -9.05 13.94
C PHE A 88 8.46 -9.06 14.76
N GLY A 89 9.19 -10.18 14.81
CA GLY A 89 10.49 -10.23 15.47
C GLY A 89 11.54 -9.31 14.83
N LEU A 90 11.46 -9.05 13.52
CA LEU A 90 12.27 -8.05 12.83
C LEU A 90 11.83 -6.62 13.14
N LEU A 91 10.52 -6.36 13.24
CA LEU A 91 9.99 -5.06 13.68
C LEU A 91 10.49 -4.71 15.09
N ASP A 92 10.43 -5.66 16.04
CA ASP A 92 10.90 -5.46 17.42
C ASP A 92 12.40 -5.15 17.49
N LYS A 93 13.18 -5.59 16.50
CA LYS A 93 14.60 -5.29 16.35
C LYS A 93 14.88 -3.99 15.58
N GLY A 94 13.84 -3.22 15.25
CA GLY A 94 13.94 -1.91 14.63
C GLY A 94 13.96 -1.91 13.10
N ALA A 95 13.67 -3.04 12.45
CA ALA A 95 13.49 -3.07 10.99
C ALA A 95 12.08 -2.58 10.63
N ASP A 96 11.91 -1.27 10.49
CA ASP A 96 10.63 -0.61 10.17
C ASP A 96 10.22 -0.85 8.70
N TRP A 97 9.67 -2.02 8.39
CA TRP A 97 9.20 -2.40 7.05
C TRP A 97 7.68 -2.16 6.91
N THR A 98 7.21 -2.10 5.66
CA THR A 98 5.76 -2.16 5.34
C THR A 98 5.49 -3.33 4.39
N GLU A 99 4.28 -3.87 4.42
CA GLU A 99 3.85 -4.95 3.54
C GLU A 99 4.08 -4.61 2.06
N TYR A 100 3.90 -3.35 1.70
CA TYR A 100 4.07 -2.85 0.33
C TYR A 100 5.53 -2.78 -0.09
N THR A 101 6.42 -2.32 0.80
CA THR A 101 7.86 -2.31 0.50
C THR A 101 8.42 -3.73 0.34
N LEU A 102 7.96 -4.68 1.16
CA LEU A 102 8.31 -6.10 1.01
C LEU A 102 7.78 -6.65 -0.32
N TYR A 103 6.52 -6.39 -0.62
CA TYR A 103 5.87 -6.81 -1.85
C TYR A 103 6.60 -6.30 -3.09
N PHE A 104 6.82 -4.99 -3.21
CA PHE A 104 7.41 -4.40 -4.41
C PHE A 104 8.89 -4.77 -4.57
N ALA A 105 9.64 -4.88 -3.46
CA ALA A 105 11.01 -5.35 -3.52
C ALA A 105 11.08 -6.79 -4.06
N TYR A 106 10.27 -7.70 -3.49
CA TYR A 106 10.21 -9.08 -3.95
C TYR A 106 9.70 -9.21 -5.40
N ALA A 107 8.63 -8.51 -5.74
CA ALA A 107 8.04 -8.50 -7.08
C ALA A 107 9.05 -8.02 -8.14
N ALA A 108 9.82 -6.97 -7.83
CA ALA A 108 10.84 -6.46 -8.74
C ALA A 108 11.97 -7.48 -8.93
N THR A 109 12.47 -8.09 -7.86
CA THR A 109 13.61 -9.03 -7.95
C THR A 109 13.24 -10.39 -8.51
N SER A 110 11.98 -10.82 -8.39
CA SER A 110 11.47 -12.08 -8.95
C SER A 110 11.01 -11.95 -10.41
N GLY A 111 11.01 -10.74 -10.98
CA GLY A 111 10.39 -10.46 -12.29
C GLY A 111 8.85 -10.48 -12.27
N GLY A 112 8.23 -10.66 -11.10
CA GLY A 112 6.77 -10.64 -10.94
C GLY A 112 6.16 -9.28 -11.25
N LEU A 113 6.89 -8.17 -11.03
CA LEU A 113 6.37 -6.82 -11.23
C LEU A 113 6.00 -6.55 -12.69
N GLU A 114 6.89 -6.79 -13.65
CA GLU A 114 6.60 -6.57 -15.08
C GLU A 114 5.56 -7.56 -15.62
N ARG A 115 5.52 -8.77 -15.05
CA ARG A 115 4.61 -9.84 -15.45
C ARG A 115 3.17 -9.56 -15.02
N LEU A 116 2.96 -9.13 -13.78
CA LEU A 116 1.64 -9.04 -13.14
C LEU A 116 1.15 -7.60 -12.92
N HIS A 117 2.01 -6.60 -13.15
CA HIS A 117 1.65 -5.20 -12.95
C HIS A 117 1.98 -4.31 -14.15
N THR A 118 1.29 -3.17 -14.18
CA THR A 118 1.54 -2.08 -15.13
C THR A 118 1.73 -0.78 -14.35
N PRO A 119 2.81 0.00 -14.59
CA PRO A 119 2.95 1.29 -13.96
C PRO A 119 1.88 2.26 -14.45
N ILE A 120 1.32 3.06 -13.54
CA ILE A 120 0.38 4.13 -13.90
C ILE A 120 1.08 5.11 -14.85
N THR A 121 0.41 5.40 -15.97
CA THR A 121 0.85 6.42 -16.93
C THR A 121 0.02 7.70 -16.79
N LYS A 122 0.44 8.75 -17.48
CA LYS A 122 -0.26 10.04 -17.53
C LYS A 122 -1.69 9.97 -18.11
N ASP A 123 -2.07 8.85 -18.71
CA ASP A 123 -3.40 8.65 -19.33
C ASP A 123 -4.32 7.79 -18.45
N MET A 124 -3.79 7.21 -17.37
CA MET A 124 -4.54 6.41 -16.40
C MET A 124 -4.94 7.26 -15.19
N PRO A 125 -6.00 6.88 -14.45
CA PRO A 125 -6.23 7.39 -13.11
C PRO A 125 -5.05 7.05 -12.19
N SER A 126 -4.61 8.00 -11.38
CA SER A 126 -3.65 7.73 -10.30
C SER A 126 -4.32 6.96 -9.17
N LEU A 127 -3.60 6.08 -8.48
CA LEU A 127 -4.14 5.41 -7.30
C LEU A 127 -4.39 6.43 -6.19
N TYR A 128 -3.48 7.38 -6.00
CA TYR A 128 -3.63 8.44 -5.01
C TYR A 128 -2.93 9.74 -5.40
N SER A 129 -3.39 10.85 -4.82
CA SER A 129 -2.72 12.14 -4.95
C SER A 129 -1.53 12.21 -3.99
N PRO A 130 -0.29 12.40 -4.48
CA PRO A 130 0.90 12.52 -3.62
C PRO A 130 0.93 13.82 -2.78
N GLY A 131 0.09 14.82 -3.11
CA GLY A 131 0.19 16.18 -2.57
C GLY A 131 -0.59 16.49 -1.29
N ASP A 132 -1.50 15.62 -0.84
CA ASP A 132 -2.40 15.89 0.30
C ASP A 132 -2.08 15.04 1.54
N PHE A 133 -0.97 14.31 1.53
CA PHE A 133 -0.55 13.50 2.66
C PHE A 133 -0.05 14.37 3.81
N LYS A 134 -0.81 14.41 4.92
CA LYS A 134 -0.37 15.01 6.19
C LYS A 134 -0.40 13.95 7.29
N PHE A 135 0.79 13.43 7.62
CA PHE A 135 0.94 12.47 8.70
C PHE A 135 0.50 13.09 10.05
N GLY A 136 -0.40 12.41 10.77
CA GLY A 136 -0.68 12.65 12.20
C GLY A 136 -1.41 13.95 12.56
N ASN A 137 -1.79 14.80 11.59
CA ASN A 137 -2.45 16.07 11.89
C ASN A 137 -3.83 16.19 11.24
N TRP A 138 -4.84 15.67 11.95
CA TRP A 138 -6.23 15.80 11.55
C TRP A 138 -6.76 17.24 11.59
N HIS A 139 -6.21 18.11 12.44
CA HIS A 139 -6.66 19.51 12.53
C HIS A 139 -6.40 20.31 11.23
N GLY A 140 -5.43 19.86 10.43
CA GLY A 140 -5.16 20.41 9.10
C GLY A 140 -5.89 19.70 7.96
N PHE A 141 -6.66 18.63 8.23
CA PHE A 141 -7.38 17.89 7.20
C PHE A 141 -8.61 18.66 6.75
N LYS A 142 -8.69 18.88 5.44
CA LYS A 142 -9.79 19.56 4.78
C LYS A 142 -10.49 18.55 3.88
N ALA A 143 -11.67 18.09 4.30
CA ALA A 143 -12.38 16.99 3.64
C ALA A 143 -12.73 17.30 2.18
N ASP A 144 -13.00 18.56 1.85
CA ASP A 144 -13.17 19.06 0.49
C ASP A 144 -11.92 18.84 -0.37
N ARG A 145 -10.72 19.02 0.18
CA ARG A 145 -9.46 18.79 -0.53
C ARG A 145 -9.25 17.33 -0.93
N ALA A 146 -9.77 16.39 -0.14
CA ALA A 146 -9.67 14.97 -0.45
C ALA A 146 -10.31 14.61 -1.81
N PHE A 147 -11.23 15.44 -2.33
CA PHE A 147 -11.94 15.22 -3.59
C PHE A 147 -11.53 16.19 -4.71
N VAL A 148 -10.50 17.02 -4.51
CA VAL A 148 -10.10 18.06 -5.49
C VAL A 148 -9.41 17.46 -6.72
N ASN A 149 -8.75 16.32 -6.59
CA ASN A 149 -8.10 15.66 -7.72
C ASN A 149 -9.05 14.61 -8.35
N PRO A 150 -9.73 14.92 -9.47
CA PRO A 150 -10.66 13.98 -10.10
C PRO A 150 -9.96 12.77 -10.74
N ARG A 151 -8.63 12.82 -10.87
CA ARG A 151 -7.82 11.74 -11.45
C ARG A 151 -7.35 10.72 -10.43
N SER A 152 -7.36 11.04 -9.14
CA SER A 152 -7.00 10.09 -8.10
C SER A 152 -8.19 9.23 -7.74
N ILE A 153 -7.98 7.92 -7.63
CA ILE A 153 -9.02 6.97 -7.19
C ILE A 153 -9.20 7.07 -5.68
N PHE A 154 -8.09 7.25 -4.95
CA PHE A 154 -8.10 7.40 -3.51
C PHE A 154 -7.42 8.69 -3.05
N THR A 155 -7.80 9.14 -1.87
CA THR A 155 -7.00 10.04 -1.04
C THR A 155 -6.48 9.27 0.17
N VAL A 156 -5.18 9.41 0.45
CA VAL A 156 -4.58 8.85 1.65
C VAL A 156 -4.88 9.76 2.83
N VAL A 157 -5.49 9.19 3.87
CA VAL A 157 -5.74 9.87 5.13
C VAL A 157 -5.11 9.00 6.21
N GLN A 158 -4.06 9.51 6.85
CA GLN A 158 -3.34 8.80 7.90
C GLN A 158 -3.45 9.56 9.22
N GLY A 159 -4.11 8.93 10.19
CA GLY A 159 -4.27 9.43 11.54
C GLY A 159 -3.62 8.50 12.55
N SER A 160 -3.06 9.06 13.62
CA SER A 160 -2.72 8.28 14.81
C SER A 160 -4.02 7.90 15.54
N ALA A 161 -4.56 6.70 15.27
CA ALA A 161 -5.61 5.96 15.99
C ALA A 161 -6.94 6.63 16.41
N SER A 162 -7.09 7.95 16.43
CA SER A 162 -8.32 8.65 16.77
C SER A 162 -8.94 9.22 15.50
N PHE A 163 -10.01 8.59 15.01
CA PHE A 163 -10.90 9.19 14.02
C PHE A 163 -11.78 10.22 14.75
N PRO A 164 -11.56 11.53 14.60
CA PRO A 164 -12.25 12.50 15.44
C PRO A 164 -13.75 12.56 15.11
N ALA A 165 -14.59 12.72 16.13
CA ALA A 165 -16.05 12.83 15.98
C ALA A 165 -16.52 13.93 15.01
N TYR A 166 -15.68 14.94 14.73
CA TYR A 166 -16.01 15.98 13.74
C TYR A 166 -15.94 15.50 12.29
N VAL A 167 -15.13 14.47 11.97
CA VAL A 167 -15.06 13.88 10.62
C VAL A 167 -16.33 13.08 10.34
N ALA A 168 -16.84 12.34 11.33
CA ALA A 168 -18.12 11.64 11.26
C ALA A 168 -19.31 12.58 11.01
N ASN A 169 -19.17 13.87 11.34
CA ASN A 169 -20.19 14.90 11.13
C ASN A 169 -20.03 15.72 9.84
N CYS A 170 -19.04 15.41 8.99
CA CYS A 170 -18.84 16.11 7.72
C CYS A 170 -20.02 15.85 6.75
N PRO A 171 -20.76 16.90 6.31
CA PRO A 171 -21.93 16.73 5.44
C PRO A 171 -21.61 16.06 4.09
N ILE A 172 -20.40 16.29 3.55
CA ILE A 172 -19.91 15.68 2.30
C ILE A 172 -19.69 14.18 2.49
N LEU A 173 -19.16 13.76 3.65
CA LEU A 173 -19.00 12.35 3.97
C LEU A 173 -20.35 11.69 4.26
N LYS A 174 -21.31 12.39 4.88
CA LYS A 174 -22.67 11.87 5.11
C LYS A 174 -23.48 11.66 3.83
N THR A 175 -23.43 12.60 2.89
CA THR A 175 -24.13 12.47 1.60
C THR A 175 -23.50 11.43 0.68
N LYS A 176 -22.19 11.22 0.76
CA LYS A 176 -21.49 10.15 0.03
C LYS A 176 -21.44 8.81 0.79
N ALA A 177 -21.73 8.78 2.09
CA ALA A 177 -21.78 7.54 2.88
C ALA A 177 -22.96 6.63 2.48
N ALA A 178 -24.02 7.17 1.89
CA ALA A 178 -25.09 6.37 1.29
C ALA A 178 -24.61 5.52 0.08
N LEU A 179 -23.42 5.81 -0.46
CA LEU A 179 -22.70 4.97 -1.45
C LEU A 179 -21.65 4.04 -0.81
N TYR A 180 -21.38 4.17 0.49
CA TYR A 180 -20.30 3.44 1.19
C TYR A 180 -20.72 2.05 1.68
N ASP A 181 -22.02 1.80 1.94
CA ASP A 181 -22.49 0.50 2.43
C ASP A 181 -22.26 -0.62 1.40
N ASP A 182 -22.25 -0.30 0.10
CA ASP A 182 -21.91 -1.26 -0.96
C ASP A 182 -20.40 -1.59 -1.02
N VAL A 183 -19.53 -0.68 -0.57
CA VAL A 183 -18.06 -0.82 -0.66
C VAL A 183 -17.47 -1.58 0.53
N LEU A 184 -18.11 -1.55 1.71
CA LEU A 184 -17.67 -2.33 2.86
C LEU A 184 -17.80 -3.85 2.65
N HIS A 185 -18.71 -4.29 1.77
CA HIS A 185 -18.74 -5.68 1.31
C HIS A 185 -17.57 -6.05 0.39
N ALA A 186 -16.96 -5.08 -0.29
CA ALA A 186 -15.84 -5.30 -1.21
C ALA A 186 -14.48 -5.46 -0.50
N ASN A 187 -14.32 -4.93 0.72
CA ASN A 187 -13.07 -5.06 1.50
C ASN A 187 -12.90 -6.42 2.20
N ARG A 188 -13.88 -7.33 2.11
CA ARG A 188 -13.69 -8.74 2.54
C ARG A 188 -12.79 -9.54 1.58
N TRP A 189 -12.47 -9.01 0.40
CA TRP A 189 -11.72 -9.72 -0.64
C TRP A 189 -10.20 -9.59 -0.56
N VAL A 190 -9.66 -8.92 0.46
CA VAL A 190 -8.20 -8.68 0.53
C VAL A 190 -7.44 -9.86 1.16
N TRP A 191 -8.08 -10.79 1.87
CA TRP A 191 -7.41 -11.93 2.53
C TRP A 191 -8.31 -13.17 2.73
N GLN A 192 -9.16 -13.52 1.77
CA GLN A 192 -9.79 -14.84 1.68
C GLN A 192 -9.39 -15.51 0.37
#